data_AF-A0A3B0XVS7-F1
#
_entry.id   AF-A0A3B0XVS7-F1
#
_cell.length_a   1.000
_cell.length_b   1.000
_cell.length_c   1.000
_cell.angle_alpha   90.00
_cell.angle_beta   90.00
_cell.angle_gamma   90.00
#
_symmetry.space_group_name_H-M   'P 1'
#
loop_
_entity.id
_entity.type
_entity.pdbx_description
1 polymer ?
#
loop_
_entity_poly.entity_id
_entity_poly.type
_entity_poly.pdbx_seq_one_letter_code
_entity_poly.pdbx_strand_id
1 'polypeptide(L)'
;MKSKRNYYKILHVQPDAPQAIIKSSYHTLMHKLKQHPDVGGDHQNAVLINEAYAVISDPEKRAKYDNTLVHTKAPEAATPPRNKVRKYQPMVQNSCTFCGTAHLHGKTPSHDAVCAECTSPLKSAEKHRLEKSSRRIVQRIEKHIQVDFYKTWPQKIANVGVMQDVSPRGMKFITDELPDPDAFIKIDCEICTAVARITFYDKRADTSGAEWVIGVEFITILFRETRGSFVSLKI
;
A
#
# COMPACT_ATOMS: atom_id res chain seq x y z
N MET A 1 -28.66 -31.09 13.16
CA MET A 1 -28.91 -29.96 12.23
C MET A 1 -27.68 -29.79 11.34
N LYS A 2 -27.74 -30.20 10.06
CA LYS A 2 -26.60 -30.08 9.14
C LYS A 2 -26.36 -28.59 8.86
N SER A 3 -25.23 -28.05 9.31
CA SER A 3 -24.73 -26.75 8.86
C SER A 3 -24.76 -26.74 7.33
N LYS A 4 -25.48 -25.79 6.73
CA LYS A 4 -25.66 -25.66 5.27
C LYS A 4 -24.32 -25.22 4.67
N ARG A 5 -23.39 -26.17 4.55
CA ARG A 5 -22.05 -25.95 4.00
C ARG A 5 -22.21 -25.55 2.54
N ASN A 6 -21.57 -24.46 2.16
CA ASN A 6 -21.65 -23.93 0.81
C ASN A 6 -20.89 -24.86 -0.15
N TYR A 7 -21.55 -25.38 -1.20
CA TYR A 7 -20.96 -26.34 -2.13
C TYR A 7 -19.77 -25.79 -2.91
N TYR A 8 -19.77 -24.49 -3.21
CA TYR A 8 -18.61 -23.81 -3.81
C TYR A 8 -17.39 -23.85 -2.88
N LYS A 9 -17.61 -23.66 -1.57
CA LYS A 9 -16.54 -23.75 -0.58
C LYS A 9 -16.01 -25.17 -0.39
N ILE A 10 -16.88 -26.18 -0.45
CA ILE A 10 -16.48 -27.59 -0.34
C ILE A 10 -15.58 -27.99 -1.52
N LEU A 11 -15.87 -27.49 -2.72
CA LEU A 11 -15.07 -27.76 -3.91
C LEU A 11 -13.94 -26.75 -4.14
N HIS A 12 -13.71 -25.81 -3.22
CA HIS A 12 -12.67 -24.78 -3.34
C HIS A 12 -12.73 -23.99 -4.65
N VAL A 13 -13.94 -23.71 -5.14
CA VAL A 13 -14.19 -22.94 -6.37
C VAL A 13 -15.05 -21.72 -6.07
N GLN A 14 -14.98 -20.71 -6.94
CA GLN A 14 -15.84 -19.52 -6.84
C GLN A 14 -17.23 -19.76 -7.47
N PRO A 15 -18.27 -19.00 -7.07
CA PRO A 15 -19.62 -19.12 -7.65
C PRO A 15 -19.73 -18.76 -9.13
N ASP A 16 -18.73 -18.10 -9.71
CA ASP A 16 -18.59 -17.78 -11.14
C ASP A 16 -17.69 -18.78 -11.89
N ALA A 17 -17.16 -19.81 -11.20
CA ALA A 17 -16.24 -20.76 -11.82
C ALA A 17 -16.89 -21.52 -12.97
N PRO A 18 -16.19 -21.67 -14.12
CA PRO A 18 -16.70 -22.42 -15.26
C PRO A 18 -16.66 -23.92 -14.98
N GLN A 19 -17.47 -24.68 -15.71
CA GLN A 19 -17.68 -26.11 -15.51
C GLN A 19 -16.40 -26.95 -15.54
N ALA A 20 -15.45 -26.56 -16.40
CA ALA A 20 -14.15 -27.21 -16.50
C ALA A 20 -13.34 -27.14 -15.19
N ILE A 21 -13.45 -26.01 -14.47
CA ILE A 21 -12.73 -25.77 -13.21
C ILE A 21 -13.40 -26.52 -12.05
N ILE A 22 -14.72 -26.65 -12.06
CA ILE A 22 -15.46 -27.46 -11.09
C ILE A 22 -15.05 -28.94 -11.21
N LYS A 23 -14.96 -29.44 -12.45
CA LYS A 23 -14.54 -30.82 -12.73
C LYS A 23 -13.08 -31.07 -12.35
N SER A 24 -12.16 -30.17 -12.70
CA SER A 24 -10.75 -30.32 -12.35
C SER A 24 -10.51 -30.30 -10.83
N SER A 25 -11.21 -29.42 -10.11
CA SER A 25 -11.12 -29.33 -8.65
C SER A 25 -11.61 -30.63 -7.99
N TYR A 26 -12.77 -31.15 -8.43
CA TYR A 26 -13.31 -32.43 -7.94
C TYR A 26 -12.33 -33.59 -8.12
N HIS A 27 -11.75 -33.76 -9.32
CA HIS A 27 -10.78 -34.82 -9.58
C HIS A 27 -9.54 -34.68 -8.70
N THR A 28 -9.04 -33.45 -8.52
CA THR A 28 -7.87 -33.16 -7.68
C THR A 28 -8.12 -33.52 -6.22
N LEU A 29 -9.27 -33.13 -5.67
CA LEU A 29 -9.66 -33.42 -4.29
C LEU A 29 -9.82 -34.93 -4.06
N MET A 30 -10.52 -35.62 -4.97
CA MET A 30 -10.72 -37.08 -4.87
C MET A 30 -9.43 -37.88 -5.05
N HIS A 31 -8.50 -37.42 -5.90
CA HIS A 31 -7.21 -38.05 -6.08
C HIS A 31 -6.31 -37.86 -4.87
N LYS A 32 -6.27 -36.65 -4.31
CA LYS A 32 -5.50 -36.33 -3.10
C LYS A 32 -5.96 -37.16 -1.90
N LEU A 33 -7.26 -37.35 -1.73
CA LEU A 33 -7.82 -38.22 -0.68
C LEU A 33 -7.43 -39.70 -0.85
N LYS A 34 -7.16 -40.16 -2.07
CA LYS A 34 -6.75 -41.55 -2.36
C LYS A 34 -5.24 -41.80 -2.19
N GLN A 35 -4.41 -40.75 -2.30
CA GLN A 35 -2.94 -40.87 -2.33
C GLN A 35 -2.24 -40.73 -0.98
N HIS A 36 -2.93 -40.28 0.07
CA HIS A 36 -2.32 -40.10 1.40
C HIS A 36 -2.41 -41.39 2.26
N PRO A 37 -1.28 -42.00 2.68
CA PRO A 37 -1.29 -43.20 3.53
C PRO A 37 -1.77 -42.95 4.96
N ASP A 38 -1.66 -41.71 5.48
CA ASP A 38 -2.14 -41.32 6.83
C ASP A 38 -3.60 -40.88 6.88
N VAL A 39 -4.23 -40.60 5.74
CA VAL A 39 -5.58 -40.00 5.65
C VAL A 39 -6.53 -40.92 4.88
N GLY A 40 -6.35 -42.23 5.10
CA GLY A 40 -7.19 -43.28 4.54
C GLY A 40 -8.66 -43.08 4.95
N GLY A 41 -9.40 -42.38 4.09
CA GLY A 41 -10.85 -42.35 4.08
C GLY A 41 -11.49 -41.57 5.22
N ASP A 42 -11.37 -40.24 5.22
CA ASP A 42 -12.48 -39.46 5.78
C ASP A 42 -13.68 -39.57 4.81
N HIS A 43 -14.39 -40.70 4.93
CA HIS A 43 -15.56 -41.04 4.13
C HIS A 43 -16.57 -39.89 4.16
N GLN A 44 -16.64 -39.15 5.26
CA GLN A 44 -17.53 -38.00 5.40
C GLN A 44 -17.13 -36.86 4.46
N ASN A 45 -15.84 -36.57 4.30
CA ASN A 45 -15.37 -35.55 3.37
C ASN A 45 -15.56 -35.97 1.90
N ALA A 46 -15.30 -37.23 1.57
CA ALA A 46 -15.55 -37.75 0.23
C ALA A 46 -17.04 -37.66 -0.13
N VAL A 47 -17.94 -38.01 0.81
CA VAL A 47 -19.39 -37.88 0.62
C VAL A 47 -19.80 -36.43 0.39
N LEU A 48 -19.24 -35.48 1.14
CA LEU A 48 -19.54 -34.05 0.99
C LEU A 48 -19.03 -33.48 -0.34
N ILE A 49 -17.84 -33.89 -0.78
CA ILE A 49 -17.26 -33.48 -2.06
C ILE A 49 -18.11 -34.02 -3.22
N ASN A 50 -18.56 -35.27 -3.13
CA ASN A 50 -19.47 -35.87 -4.11
C ASN A 50 -20.83 -35.16 -4.15
N GLU A 51 -21.40 -34.85 -2.97
CA GLU A 51 -22.67 -34.13 -2.84
C GLU A 51 -22.58 -32.72 -3.44
N ALA A 52 -21.51 -31.98 -3.12
CA ALA A 52 -21.25 -30.66 -3.68
C ALA A 52 -21.11 -30.71 -5.20
N TYR A 53 -20.32 -31.67 -5.72
CA TYR A 53 -20.12 -31.83 -7.15
C TYR A 53 -21.40 -32.20 -7.88
N ALA A 54 -22.23 -33.10 -7.33
CA ALA A 54 -23.51 -33.48 -7.93
C ALA A 54 -24.50 -32.31 -8.09
N VAL A 55 -24.39 -31.29 -7.25
CA VAL A 55 -25.27 -30.11 -7.29
C VAL A 55 -24.73 -29.00 -8.18
N ILE A 56 -23.44 -28.64 -8.08
CA ILE A 56 -22.90 -27.48 -8.82
C ILE A 56 -22.32 -27.83 -10.20
N SER A 57 -22.16 -29.12 -10.51
CA SER A 57 -21.71 -29.56 -11.85
C SER A 57 -22.82 -29.60 -12.90
N ASP A 58 -24.08 -29.56 -12.50
CA ASP A 58 -25.22 -29.53 -13.43
C ASP A 58 -25.74 -28.09 -13.48
N PRO A 59 -25.76 -27.44 -14.67
CA PRO A 59 -26.19 -26.04 -14.78
C PRO A 59 -27.59 -25.77 -14.23
N GLU A 60 -28.54 -26.70 -14.40
CA GLU A 60 -29.91 -26.53 -13.91
C GLU A 60 -29.98 -26.69 -12.39
N LYS A 61 -29.24 -27.66 -11.83
CA LYS A 61 -29.16 -27.86 -10.37
C LYS A 61 -28.40 -26.73 -9.69
N ARG A 62 -27.35 -26.22 -10.33
CA ARG A 62 -26.58 -25.05 -9.90
C ARG A 62 -27.46 -23.81 -9.85
N ALA A 63 -28.23 -23.55 -10.91
CA ALA A 63 -29.16 -22.43 -10.94
C ALA A 63 -30.25 -22.55 -9.85
N LYS A 64 -30.81 -23.74 -9.62
CA LYS A 64 -31.75 -23.99 -8.52
C LYS A 64 -31.11 -23.76 -7.16
N TYR A 65 -29.89 -24.25 -6.96
CA TYR A 65 -29.11 -24.03 -5.73
C TYR A 65 -28.83 -22.54 -5.49
N ASP A 66 -28.39 -21.81 -6.51
CA ASP A 66 -28.12 -20.38 -6.45
C ASP A 66 -29.39 -19.59 -6.13
N ASN A 67 -30.54 -19.96 -6.72
CA ASN A 67 -31.83 -19.37 -6.38
C ASN A 67 -32.23 -19.63 -4.91
N THR A 68 -31.91 -20.80 -4.35
CA THR A 68 -32.15 -21.07 -2.92
C THR A 68 -31.25 -20.26 -2.00
N LEU A 69 -30.06 -19.81 -2.47
CA LEU A 69 -29.21 -18.88 -1.73
C LEU A 69 -29.79 -17.46 -1.73
N VAL A 70 -30.40 -17.05 -2.85
CA VAL A 70 -31.02 -15.72 -3.00
C VAL A 70 -32.30 -15.60 -2.15
N HIS A 71 -33.15 -16.64 -2.12
CA HIS A 71 -34.41 -16.64 -1.35
C HIS A 71 -34.24 -16.85 0.17
N THR A 72 -33.03 -17.12 0.66
CA THR A 72 -32.72 -17.10 2.10
C THR A 72 -32.25 -15.75 2.63
N LYS A 73 -32.32 -14.67 1.84
CA LYS A 73 -32.17 -13.30 2.35
C LYS A 73 -33.53 -12.81 2.89
N ALA A 74 -33.78 -13.09 4.17
CA ALA A 74 -34.75 -12.34 4.98
C ALA A 74 -34.37 -10.84 5.00
N PRO A 75 -35.34 -9.93 5.19
CA PRO A 75 -35.11 -8.49 5.08
C PRO A 75 -34.15 -8.00 6.18
N GLU A 76 -33.44 -6.96 5.83
CA GLU A 76 -32.49 -6.21 6.63
C GLU A 76 -33.19 -5.58 7.84
N ALA A 77 -33.41 -6.38 8.90
CA ALA A 77 -33.91 -5.93 10.18
C ALA A 77 -32.82 -6.12 11.25
N ALA A 78 -32.37 -4.97 11.76
CA ALA A 78 -31.75 -4.74 13.06
C ALA A 78 -30.75 -5.81 13.55
N THR A 79 -29.45 -5.54 13.32
CA THR A 79 -28.38 -6.21 14.07
C THR A 79 -28.61 -6.04 15.59
N PRO A 80 -28.66 -7.13 16.38
CA PRO A 80 -28.63 -7.05 17.84
C PRO A 80 -27.30 -6.41 18.29
N PRO A 81 -27.21 -5.83 19.51
CA PRO A 81 -25.98 -5.25 19.99
C PRO A 81 -24.96 -6.38 20.12
N ARG A 82 -24.07 -6.46 19.13
CA ARG A 82 -22.97 -7.40 19.11
C ARG A 82 -22.10 -7.04 20.31
N ASN A 83 -22.16 -7.88 21.35
CA ASN A 83 -21.23 -7.83 22.45
C ASN A 83 -19.83 -7.81 21.81
N LYS A 84 -19.12 -6.70 22.02
CA LYS A 84 -17.91 -6.36 21.30
C LYS A 84 -16.83 -7.37 21.68
N VAL A 85 -16.77 -8.51 20.99
CA VAL A 85 -15.47 -9.16 20.77
C VAL A 85 -14.68 -8.10 20.05
N ARG A 86 -13.88 -7.39 20.84
CA ARG A 86 -12.99 -6.33 20.43
C ARG A 86 -12.16 -6.96 19.32
N LYS A 87 -12.53 -6.71 18.06
CA LYS A 87 -11.67 -7.05 16.94
C LYS A 87 -10.33 -6.46 17.34
N TYR A 88 -9.30 -7.28 17.43
CA TYR A 88 -7.96 -6.76 17.54
C TYR A 88 -7.71 -6.00 16.23
N GLN A 89 -8.12 -4.74 16.21
CA GLN A 89 -7.63 -3.76 15.28
C GLN A 89 -6.17 -3.60 15.70
N PRO A 90 -5.20 -3.92 14.84
CA PRO A 90 -3.82 -3.57 15.16
C PRO A 90 -3.81 -2.07 15.49
N MET A 91 -3.40 -1.72 16.71
CA MET A 91 -3.33 -0.34 17.21
C MET A 91 -2.26 0.52 16.51
N VAL A 92 -1.79 0.07 15.34
CA VAL A 92 -0.85 0.77 14.49
C VAL A 92 -1.40 0.73 13.07
N GLN A 93 -1.92 1.84 12.58
CA GLN A 93 -2.26 1.97 11.16
C GLN A 93 -1.57 3.14 10.45
N ASN A 94 -0.69 3.87 11.13
CA ASN A 94 0.17 4.86 10.48
C ASN A 94 1.62 4.58 10.90
N SER A 95 2.45 4.16 9.95
CA SER A 95 3.91 4.06 10.11
C SER A 95 4.60 5.21 9.37
N CYS A 96 5.78 5.60 9.84
CA CYS A 96 6.64 6.51 9.08
C CYS A 96 6.95 5.92 7.71
N THR A 97 6.85 6.72 6.65
CA THR A 97 7.14 6.31 5.27
C THR A 97 8.64 6.13 4.99
N PHE A 98 9.51 6.65 5.87
CA PHE A 98 10.95 6.51 5.73
C PHE A 98 11.52 5.37 6.60
N CYS A 99 11.38 5.44 7.92
CA CYS A 99 11.97 4.44 8.82
C CYS A 99 11.02 3.29 9.23
N GLY A 100 9.74 3.36 8.86
CA GLY A 100 8.75 2.35 9.24
C GLY A 100 8.26 2.42 10.68
N THR A 101 8.76 3.35 11.52
CA THR A 101 8.34 3.46 12.93
C THR A 101 6.83 3.65 13.04
N ALA A 102 6.21 2.81 13.86
CA ALA A 102 4.81 2.87 14.21
C ALA A 102 4.46 4.18 14.95
N HIS A 103 3.40 4.87 14.53
CA HIS A 103 2.88 6.04 15.24
C HIS A 103 1.51 5.75 15.84
N LEU A 104 1.38 6.02 17.13
CA LEU A 104 0.12 5.94 17.87
C LEU A 104 -0.76 7.15 17.52
N HIS A 105 -1.58 7.09 16.47
CA HIS A 105 -2.50 8.19 16.17
C HIS A 105 -3.86 7.72 15.65
N GLY A 106 -4.92 8.14 16.36
CA GLY A 106 -6.33 8.02 15.97
C GLY A 106 -6.89 9.26 15.26
N LYS A 107 -6.05 10.21 14.85
CA LYS A 107 -6.41 11.42 14.07
C LYS A 107 -5.33 11.67 13.01
N THR A 108 -5.69 12.34 11.91
CA THR A 108 -4.72 12.75 10.88
C THR A 108 -3.61 13.61 11.49
N PRO A 109 -2.32 13.37 11.18
CA PRO A 109 -1.22 14.17 11.70
C PRO A 109 -1.40 15.66 11.38
N SER A 110 -0.95 16.53 12.29
CA SER A 110 -0.86 17.98 12.07
C SER A 110 0.13 18.29 10.95
N HIS A 111 0.21 19.55 10.52
CA HIS A 111 1.08 19.96 9.41
C HIS A 111 2.57 19.85 9.77
N ASP A 112 2.89 20.05 11.03
CA ASP A 112 4.22 20.04 11.64
C ASP A 112 4.58 18.71 12.32
N ALA A 113 3.71 17.69 12.23
CA ALA A 113 3.96 16.40 12.85
C ALA A 113 5.17 15.68 12.21
N VAL A 114 6.10 15.23 13.05
CA VAL A 114 7.32 14.49 12.65
C VAL A 114 7.40 13.13 13.34
N CYS A 115 8.14 12.21 12.72
CA CYS A 115 8.46 10.91 13.27
C CYS A 115 9.33 11.05 14.52
N ALA A 116 8.98 10.34 15.60
CA ALA A 116 9.78 10.37 16.83
C ALA A 116 11.18 9.74 16.68
N GLU A 117 11.36 8.84 15.71
CA GLU A 117 12.62 8.10 15.54
C GLU A 117 13.55 8.80 14.55
N CYS A 118 13.03 9.14 13.37
CA CYS A 118 13.83 9.67 12.27
C CYS A 118 13.55 11.13 11.94
N THR A 119 12.68 11.81 12.69
CA THR A 119 12.26 13.20 12.48
C THR A 119 11.65 13.50 11.10
N SER A 120 11.38 12.49 10.27
CA SER A 120 10.71 12.65 8.99
C SER A 120 9.29 13.19 9.16
N PRO A 121 8.84 14.14 8.31
CA PRO A 121 7.48 14.66 8.38
C PRO A 121 6.46 13.54 8.12
N LEU A 122 5.33 13.58 8.84
CA LEU A 122 4.29 12.54 8.75
C LEU A 122 3.11 12.97 7.87
N LYS A 123 3.03 14.25 7.51
CA LYS A 123 1.94 14.77 6.67
C LYS A 123 2.26 14.59 5.19
N SER A 124 1.33 13.97 4.47
CA SER A 124 1.36 13.84 3.00
C SER A 124 1.48 15.20 2.32
N ALA A 125 2.33 15.28 1.29
CA ALA A 125 2.49 16.47 0.43
C ALA A 125 1.23 16.77 -0.42
N GLU A 126 0.20 15.92 -0.38
CA GLU A 126 -1.00 15.98 -1.22
C GLU A 126 -1.82 17.28 -1.14
N LYS A 127 -1.75 18.07 -0.06
CA LYS A 127 -2.49 19.35 -0.01
C LYS A 127 -1.97 20.40 -1.01
N HIS A 128 -0.72 20.31 -1.46
CA HIS A 128 -0.22 21.15 -2.57
C HIS A 128 -0.70 20.69 -3.96
N ARG A 129 -1.32 19.51 -4.05
CA ARG A 129 -1.79 18.90 -5.31
C ARG A 129 -3.18 19.38 -5.74
N LEU A 130 -3.94 20.01 -4.83
CA LEU A 130 -5.37 20.30 -5.01
C LEU A 130 -5.69 21.68 -5.62
N GLU A 131 -4.69 22.52 -5.95
CA GLU A 131 -4.92 23.66 -6.85
C GLU A 131 -5.13 23.16 -8.29
N LYS A 132 -6.35 22.68 -8.54
CA LYS A 132 -6.91 22.11 -9.78
C LYS A 132 -6.83 23.01 -11.03
N SER A 133 -6.16 24.16 -11.00
CA SER A 133 -6.11 25.10 -12.13
C SER A 133 -4.83 25.05 -12.96
N SER A 134 -3.86 24.21 -12.59
CA SER A 134 -2.53 24.32 -13.20
C SER A 134 -1.87 22.99 -13.49
N ARG A 135 -2.12 22.46 -14.69
CA ARG A 135 -1.00 21.94 -15.51
C ARG A 135 -0.03 23.07 -15.92
N ARG A 136 -0.30 24.32 -15.49
CA ARG A 136 0.64 25.45 -15.54
C ARG A 136 1.91 25.05 -14.80
N ILE A 137 3.03 25.39 -15.42
CA ILE A 137 4.40 25.20 -14.97
C ILE A 137 4.48 25.55 -13.48
N VAL A 138 4.64 24.54 -12.63
CA VAL A 138 5.05 24.76 -11.25
C VAL A 138 6.44 25.40 -11.35
N GLN A 139 6.55 26.68 -10.99
CA GLN A 139 7.83 27.39 -11.08
C GLN A 139 8.84 26.70 -10.16
N ARG A 140 9.87 26.11 -10.78
CA ARG A 140 11.04 25.58 -10.08
C ARG A 140 11.93 26.77 -9.76
N ILE A 141 12.30 26.92 -8.49
CA ILE A 141 13.19 27.98 -8.03
C ILE A 141 14.59 27.40 -8.02
N GLU A 142 15.49 28.02 -8.77
CA GLU A 142 16.91 27.66 -8.74
C GLU A 142 17.54 28.09 -7.41
N LYS A 143 18.19 27.15 -6.73
CA LYS A 143 18.90 27.37 -5.47
C LYS A 143 20.06 26.40 -5.38
N HIS A 144 21.21 26.90 -4.95
CA HIS A 144 22.45 26.13 -4.79
C HIS A 144 22.78 25.98 -3.30
N ILE A 145 21.98 25.17 -2.60
CA ILE A 145 22.09 24.94 -1.15
C ILE A 145 22.51 23.49 -0.92
N GLN A 146 23.29 23.24 0.13
CA GLN A 146 23.61 21.89 0.56
C GLN A 146 22.35 21.10 0.96
N VAL A 147 22.31 19.84 0.57
CA VAL A 147 21.23 18.90 0.86
C VAL A 147 21.83 17.70 1.57
N ASP A 148 21.43 17.50 2.82
CA ASP A 148 21.77 16.29 3.56
C ASP A 148 20.67 15.27 3.30
N PHE A 149 21.02 14.05 2.91
CA PHE A 149 20.04 13.00 2.69
C PHE A 149 20.47 11.64 3.24
N TYR A 150 19.47 10.82 3.54
CA TYR A 150 19.63 9.54 4.21
C TYR A 150 18.85 8.49 3.43
N LYS A 151 19.50 7.36 3.13
CA LYS A 151 18.89 6.22 2.44
C LYS A 151 18.26 5.22 3.40
N THR A 152 18.77 5.19 4.63
CA THR A 152 18.29 4.31 5.69
C THR A 152 18.27 5.08 7.02
N TRP A 153 17.58 4.52 8.02
CA TRP A 153 17.62 5.04 9.37
C TRP A 153 17.79 3.91 10.38
N PRO A 154 18.67 4.07 11.39
CA PRO A 154 19.61 5.17 11.58
C PRO A 154 20.83 5.08 10.65
N GLN A 155 21.26 6.20 10.09
CA GLN A 155 22.48 6.31 9.29
C GLN A 155 23.41 7.34 9.96
N LYS A 156 24.67 6.95 10.21
CA LYS A 156 25.62 7.75 11.04
C LYS A 156 26.07 9.05 10.37
N ILE A 157 26.28 9.01 9.06
CA ILE A 157 26.80 10.12 8.27
C ILE A 157 25.80 10.37 7.14
N ALA A 158 25.32 11.60 7.01
CA ALA A 158 24.44 11.97 5.91
C ALA A 158 25.21 11.91 4.58
N ASN A 159 24.52 11.50 3.52
CA ASN A 159 25.02 11.74 2.17
C ASN A 159 24.79 13.21 1.84
N VAL A 160 25.70 13.79 1.08
CA VAL A 160 25.67 15.22 0.77
C VAL A 160 25.39 15.42 -0.72
N GLY A 161 24.55 16.39 -1.02
CA GLY A 161 24.33 16.87 -2.37
C GLY A 161 24.19 18.38 -2.41
N VAL A 162 24.09 18.92 -3.61
CA VAL A 162 23.87 20.35 -3.88
C VAL A 162 22.59 20.50 -4.67
N MET A 163 21.61 21.17 -4.06
CA MET A 163 20.35 21.53 -4.71
C MET A 163 20.65 22.31 -6.00
N GLN A 164 19.84 22.07 -7.01
CA GLN A 164 19.86 22.81 -8.27
C GLN A 164 18.55 23.57 -8.42
N ASP A 165 17.43 22.90 -8.14
CA ASP A 165 16.12 23.53 -8.15
C ASP A 165 15.14 22.85 -7.19
N VAL A 166 14.10 23.58 -6.78
CA VAL A 166 13.04 23.10 -5.88
C VAL A 166 11.66 23.60 -6.28
N SER A 167 10.65 22.77 -6.04
CA SER A 167 9.22 23.04 -6.21
C SER A 167 8.41 22.42 -5.06
N PRO A 168 7.09 22.66 -4.92
CA PRO A 168 6.27 21.98 -3.90
C PRO A 168 6.14 20.48 -4.15
N ARG A 169 6.43 20.04 -5.38
CA ARG A 169 6.29 18.63 -5.80
C ARG A 169 7.58 17.85 -5.64
N GLY A 170 8.73 18.50 -5.63
CA GLY A 170 10.01 17.82 -5.73
C GLY A 170 11.18 18.76 -5.91
N MET A 171 12.36 18.17 -5.96
CA MET A 171 13.65 18.86 -6.02
C MET A 171 14.57 18.13 -7.00
N LYS A 172 15.53 18.88 -7.55
CA LYS A 172 16.69 18.34 -8.25
C LYS A 172 17.95 18.70 -7.49
N PHE A 173 18.85 17.75 -7.28
CA PHE A 173 20.15 17.98 -6.65
C PHE A 173 21.24 17.11 -7.29
N ILE A 174 22.49 17.48 -7.09
CA ILE A 174 23.67 16.75 -7.58
C ILE A 174 24.37 16.12 -6.37
N THR A 175 24.85 14.88 -6.49
CA THR A 175 25.60 14.19 -5.43
C THR A 175 26.64 13.26 -6.07
N ASP A 176 27.67 12.90 -5.32
CA ASP A 176 28.64 11.86 -5.69
C ASP A 176 28.18 10.44 -5.32
N GLU A 177 27.08 10.34 -4.57
CA GLU A 177 26.52 9.08 -4.11
C GLU A 177 25.69 8.39 -5.21
N LEU A 178 25.91 7.09 -5.40
CA LEU A 178 25.19 6.28 -6.38
C LEU A 178 23.69 6.23 -6.05
N PRO A 179 22.78 6.67 -6.95
CA PRO A 179 21.34 6.62 -6.71
C PRO A 179 20.78 5.20 -6.82
N ASP A 180 19.82 4.88 -5.93
CA ASP A 180 19.03 3.66 -6.00
C ASP A 180 17.65 3.98 -6.62
N PRO A 181 17.26 3.37 -7.77
CA PRO A 181 15.98 3.66 -8.40
C PRO A 181 14.80 3.34 -7.48
N ASP A 182 13.77 4.20 -7.53
CA ASP A 182 12.53 4.11 -6.73
C ASP A 182 12.72 4.12 -5.19
N ALA A 183 13.95 4.34 -4.71
CA ALA A 183 14.22 4.39 -3.28
C ALA A 183 13.58 5.63 -2.62
N PHE A 184 13.15 5.43 -1.38
CA PHE A 184 12.70 6.51 -0.51
C PHE A 184 13.89 7.04 0.29
N ILE A 185 14.12 8.35 0.21
CA ILE A 185 15.16 9.03 0.96
C ILE A 185 14.54 10.06 1.91
N LYS A 186 15.15 10.23 3.07
CA LYS A 186 14.91 11.42 3.92
C LYS A 186 15.84 12.51 3.44
N ILE A 187 15.31 13.71 3.31
CA ILE A 187 16.05 14.91 2.95
C ILE A 187 15.93 15.91 4.10
N ASP A 188 17.05 16.51 4.46
CA ASP A 188 17.13 17.59 5.43
C ASP A 188 18.02 18.71 4.88
N CYS A 189 17.48 19.91 4.80
CA CYS A 189 18.21 21.07 4.31
C CYS A 189 17.67 22.36 4.95
N GLU A 190 18.30 23.48 4.66
CA GLU A 190 17.92 24.78 5.22
C GLU A 190 16.44 25.14 4.97
N ILE A 191 15.89 24.78 3.81
CA ILE A 191 14.55 25.20 3.41
C ILE A 191 13.44 24.20 3.75
N CYS A 192 13.75 22.92 3.91
CA CYS A 192 12.76 21.89 4.20
C CYS A 192 13.35 20.62 4.80
N THR A 193 12.49 19.86 5.46
CA THR A 193 12.69 18.44 5.78
C THR A 193 11.62 17.63 5.05
N ALA A 194 12.00 16.55 4.38
CA ALA A 194 11.09 15.78 3.52
C ALA A 194 11.41 14.27 3.50
N VAL A 195 10.41 13.48 3.12
CA VAL A 195 10.61 12.13 2.58
C VAL A 195 10.28 12.20 1.11
N ALA A 196 11.19 11.74 0.27
CA ALA A 196 11.08 11.83 -1.17
C ALA A 196 11.38 10.50 -1.83
N ARG A 197 10.74 10.23 -2.96
CA ARG A 197 11.05 9.09 -3.83
C ARG A 197 11.95 9.56 -4.96
N ILE A 198 13.01 8.81 -5.25
CA ILE A 198 13.84 9.04 -6.44
C ILE A 198 13.04 8.65 -7.68
N THR A 199 12.83 9.62 -8.57
CA THR A 199 12.05 9.43 -9.82
C THR A 199 12.90 9.38 -11.07
N PHE A 200 14.11 9.93 -11.01
CA PHE A 200 15.05 10.00 -12.12
C PHE A 200 16.45 10.21 -11.58
N TYR A 201 17.44 9.67 -12.27
CA TYR A 201 18.83 10.04 -12.10
C TYR A 201 19.58 9.93 -13.43
N ASP A 202 20.63 10.72 -13.58
CA ASP A 202 21.53 10.67 -14.72
C ASP A 202 22.96 10.97 -14.30
N LYS A 203 23.93 10.37 -15.00
CA LYS A 203 25.35 10.59 -14.71
C LYS A 203 25.82 11.83 -15.46
N ARG A 204 26.51 12.73 -14.76
CA ARG A 204 27.08 13.91 -15.41
C ARG A 204 28.24 13.49 -16.32
N ALA A 205 28.17 13.88 -17.60
CA ALA A 205 29.12 13.44 -18.61
C ALA A 205 30.50 14.12 -18.54
N ASP A 206 30.64 15.20 -17.76
CA ASP A 206 31.78 16.14 -17.85
C ASP A 206 32.63 16.22 -16.56
N THR A 207 32.58 15.18 -15.71
CA THR A 207 33.37 15.14 -14.49
C THR A 207 34.18 13.86 -14.35
N SER A 208 35.43 14.01 -13.89
CA SER A 208 36.35 12.90 -13.60
C SER A 208 35.88 12.02 -12.43
N GLY A 209 34.84 12.45 -11.71
CA GLY A 209 34.21 11.77 -10.58
C GLY A 209 32.81 11.25 -10.89
N ALA A 210 32.25 10.45 -9.98
CA ALA A 210 30.90 9.91 -10.13
C ALA A 210 29.84 10.94 -9.70
N GLU A 211 29.65 12.03 -10.43
CA GLU A 211 28.56 12.98 -10.15
C GLU A 211 27.23 12.52 -10.78
N TRP A 212 26.19 12.51 -9.96
CA TRP A 212 24.83 12.13 -10.33
C TRP A 212 23.87 13.29 -10.16
N VAL A 213 23.07 13.56 -11.19
CA VAL A 213 21.93 14.45 -11.11
C VAL A 213 20.72 13.62 -10.69
N ILE A 214 20.12 13.93 -9.54
CA ILE A 214 18.98 13.19 -8.99
C ILE A 214 17.74 14.08 -8.99
N GLY A 215 16.63 13.56 -9.51
CA GLY A 215 15.30 14.16 -9.43
C GLY A 215 14.39 13.39 -8.48
N VAL A 216 13.83 14.07 -7.49
CA VAL A 216 12.97 13.46 -6.46
C VAL A 216 11.57 14.06 -6.43
N GLU A 217 10.59 13.23 -6.09
CA GLU A 217 9.20 13.62 -5.81
C GLU A 217 8.93 13.54 -4.30
N PHE A 218 8.37 14.61 -3.72
CA PHE A 218 8.06 14.65 -2.30
C PHE A 218 6.82 13.82 -1.95
N ILE A 219 6.97 12.94 -0.97
CA ILE A 219 5.90 12.10 -0.40
C ILE A 219 5.31 12.82 0.82
N THR A 220 6.19 13.32 1.68
CA THR A 220 5.87 14.16 2.84
C THR A 220 6.87 15.30 2.90
N ILE A 221 6.42 16.51 3.22
CA ILE A 221 7.30 17.68 3.28
C ILE A 221 6.87 18.65 4.37
N LEU A 222 7.86 19.24 5.03
CA LEU A 222 7.72 20.37 5.94
C LEU A 222 8.70 21.47 5.50
N PHE A 223 8.17 22.58 5.01
CA PHE A 223 8.98 23.78 4.70
C PHE A 223 9.30 24.55 5.99
N ARG A 224 10.54 25.01 6.12
CA ARG A 224 11.04 25.74 7.29
C ARG A 224 10.68 27.22 7.26
N GLU A 225 10.46 27.79 6.08
CA GLU A 225 10.00 29.18 5.91
C GLU A 225 8.49 29.23 5.62
N THR A 226 7.73 29.93 6.47
CA THR A 226 6.28 30.14 6.31
C THR A 226 5.92 31.48 5.67
N ARG A 227 6.89 32.34 5.34
CA ARG A 227 6.65 33.67 4.74
C ARG A 227 7.70 33.98 3.66
N GLY A 228 7.34 33.73 2.40
CA GLY A 228 8.13 34.15 1.24
C GLY A 228 8.11 33.15 0.07
N SER A 229 7.62 33.62 -1.08
CA SER A 229 7.62 33.02 -2.43
C SER A 229 6.95 31.66 -2.71
N PHE A 230 6.82 30.71 -1.77
CA PHE A 230 6.27 29.39 -2.14
C PHE A 230 4.80 29.14 -1.81
N VAL A 231 4.31 29.70 -0.70
CA VAL A 231 2.97 29.38 -0.18
C VAL A 231 2.29 30.66 0.29
N SER A 232 1.45 31.25 -0.56
CA SER A 232 0.52 32.28 -0.12
C SER A 232 -0.76 31.58 0.38
N LEU A 233 -0.77 31.16 1.65
CA LEU A 233 -2.04 30.82 2.31
C LEU A 233 -2.65 32.12 2.80
N LYS A 234 -3.66 32.62 2.08
CA LYS A 234 -4.57 33.64 2.61
C LYS A 234 -5.28 33.04 3.82
N ILE A 235 -5.10 33.69 4.98
CA ILE A 235 -5.86 33.50 6.21
C ILE A 235 -7.32 33.92 5.96
#